data_AF-A0A8T4KHM5-F1
#
_entry.id   AF-A0A8T4KHM5-F1
#
_cell.length_a   1.000
_cell.length_b   1.000
_cell.length_c   1.000
_cell.angle_alpha   90.00
_cell.angle_beta   90.00
_cell.angle_gamma   90.00
#
_symmetry.space_group_name_H-M   'P 1'
#
loop_
_entity.id
_entity.type
_entity.pdbx_description
1 polymer ?
#
loop_
_entity_poly.entity_id
_entity_poly.type
_entity_poly.pdbx_seq_one_letter_code
_entity_poly.pdbx_strand_id
1 'polypeptide(L)'
;MLSFRYMPGFNVIESGKPGPIFVAPHSTLTYCSAEREDVGAENTAVAGVSAMGGSAIISTIPRHGVLGIDYNRRVPKKAELAKDLGDIKGNDKLTSYYRNCAWIAENPLQDSYKKKIYSSFWKTVETMGKRHKRPFFVFCHTLSSRIKNLPSAVDLVTGRGAWIEKGKVERIAAKLNRKHDFSRYREDWILDMKFHAMMEKKILGRHFTSIKDSKGMRREWMLQDIEKANSISGKKLDIKTIDFLEYYRAIEDVMKKSDIKITVENVYFGDTAKPVLPLLKRTNGSGLEVEAQSFLNENHAEEVVSVIEGVVKEFHSG
;
A
#
# COMPACT_ATOMS: atom_id res chain seq x y z
N MET A 1 -8.80 9.26 -25.82
CA MET A 1 -9.88 8.40 -25.27
C MET A 1 -9.20 7.22 -24.61
N LEU A 2 -9.53 6.93 -23.35
CA LEU A 2 -8.97 5.78 -22.64
C LEU A 2 -9.57 4.49 -23.22
N SER A 3 -8.74 3.48 -23.48
CA SER A 3 -9.20 2.12 -23.78
C SER A 3 -9.24 1.29 -22.51
N PHE A 4 -10.20 0.37 -22.43
CA PHE A 4 -10.43 -0.48 -21.27
C PHE A 4 -10.51 -1.94 -21.70
N ARG A 5 -9.81 -2.82 -20.99
CA ARG A 5 -9.87 -4.26 -21.18
C ARG A 5 -10.02 -4.99 -19.85
N TYR A 6 -11.07 -5.80 -19.77
CA TYR A 6 -11.35 -6.65 -18.62
C TYR A 6 -10.58 -7.97 -18.73
N MET A 7 -9.85 -8.33 -17.67
CA MET A 7 -9.12 -9.59 -17.57
C MET A 7 -9.62 -10.34 -16.33
N PRO A 8 -9.51 -11.68 -16.28
CA PRO A 8 -9.80 -12.41 -15.05
C PRO A 8 -8.90 -11.92 -13.90
N GLY A 9 -9.51 -11.26 -12.92
CA GLY A 9 -8.85 -10.76 -11.69
C GLY A 9 -8.24 -9.36 -11.75
N PHE A 10 -8.30 -8.66 -12.90
CA PHE A 10 -7.79 -7.29 -13.04
C PHE A 10 -8.31 -6.58 -14.30
N ASN A 11 -8.16 -5.27 -14.34
CA ASN A 11 -8.46 -4.44 -15.51
C ASN A 11 -7.18 -3.81 -16.06
N VAL A 12 -7.18 -3.53 -17.37
CA VAL A 12 -6.13 -2.79 -18.05
C VAL A 12 -6.74 -1.53 -18.68
N ILE A 13 -6.09 -0.40 -18.44
CA ILE A 13 -6.48 0.91 -18.97
C ILE A 13 -5.30 1.47 -19.77
N GLU A 14 -5.52 1.93 -21.00
CA GLU A 14 -4.46 2.54 -21.80
C GLU A 14 -4.93 3.89 -22.36
N SER A 15 -4.07 4.90 -22.28
CA SER A 15 -4.38 6.23 -22.82
C SER A 15 -4.12 6.35 -24.33
N GLY A 16 -3.37 5.41 -24.91
CA GLY A 16 -2.81 5.52 -26.26
C GLY A 16 -1.65 6.51 -26.38
N LYS A 17 -1.30 7.23 -25.30
CA LYS A 17 -0.17 8.15 -25.24
C LYS A 17 0.99 7.50 -24.47
N PRO A 18 2.26 7.80 -24.80
CA PRO A 18 3.40 7.39 -23.98
C PRO A 18 3.27 7.92 -22.54
N GLY A 19 3.77 7.16 -21.57
CA GLY A 19 3.77 7.56 -20.16
C GLY A 19 4.18 6.41 -19.24
N PRO A 20 4.12 6.60 -17.91
CA PRO A 20 4.39 5.57 -16.93
C PRO A 20 3.41 4.39 -16.99
N ILE A 21 3.79 3.27 -16.38
CA ILE A 21 2.93 2.11 -16.20
C ILE A 21 2.52 2.03 -14.73
N PHE A 22 1.28 2.37 -14.44
CA PHE A 22 0.70 2.30 -13.11
C PHE A 22 0.24 0.87 -12.81
N VAL A 23 0.57 0.36 -11.64
CA VAL A 23 0.18 -0.97 -11.19
C VAL A 23 -0.44 -0.81 -9.81
N ALA A 24 -1.72 -1.14 -9.68
CA ALA A 24 -2.45 -1.07 -8.42
C ALA A 24 -2.88 -2.50 -8.03
N PRO A 25 -1.98 -3.27 -7.39
CA PRO A 25 -2.17 -4.72 -7.20
C PRO A 25 -3.21 -5.03 -6.11
N HIS A 26 -3.58 -4.08 -5.26
CA HIS A 26 -4.40 -4.30 -4.06
C HIS A 26 -5.69 -3.45 -4.00
N SER A 27 -6.10 -2.85 -5.13
CA SER A 27 -7.17 -1.84 -5.27
C SER A 27 -8.61 -2.24 -4.88
N THR A 28 -8.88 -3.43 -4.36
CA THR A 28 -10.26 -3.80 -4.04
C THR A 28 -10.42 -4.33 -2.65
N LEU A 29 -11.52 -3.92 -2.03
CA LEU A 29 -11.94 -4.29 -0.67
C LEU A 29 -13.02 -5.35 -0.64
N THR A 30 -13.37 -5.97 -1.78
CA THR A 30 -14.46 -6.96 -1.82
C THR A 30 -14.21 -8.02 -0.74
N TYR A 31 -15.15 -8.14 0.20
CA TYR A 31 -15.12 -9.04 1.37
C TYR A 31 -14.19 -8.65 2.55
N CYS A 32 -13.47 -7.53 2.50
CA CYS A 32 -12.69 -7.00 3.61
C CYS A 32 -13.50 -6.00 4.44
N SER A 33 -14.03 -6.44 5.59
CA SER A 33 -14.95 -5.65 6.44
C SER A 33 -14.27 -4.73 7.46
N ALA A 34 -12.94 -4.81 7.62
CA ALA A 34 -12.26 -4.30 8.81
C ALA A 34 -11.13 -3.30 8.52
N GLU A 35 -10.43 -3.45 7.40
CA GLU A 35 -9.24 -2.67 7.09
C GLU A 35 -9.46 -2.08 5.69
N ARG A 36 -9.55 -0.75 5.61
CA ARG A 36 -9.36 -0.03 4.35
C ARG A 36 -7.94 -0.36 3.90
N GLU A 37 -7.79 -1.44 3.12
CA GLU A 37 -6.53 -1.93 2.54
C GLU A 37 -5.96 -0.86 1.60
N ASP A 38 -5.81 -1.15 0.31
CA ASP A 38 -5.23 -0.21 -0.65
C ASP A 38 -6.33 0.61 -1.34
N VAL A 39 -7.24 1.12 -0.53
CA VAL A 39 -8.41 1.88 -1.02
C VAL A 39 -7.95 3.12 -1.75
N GLY A 40 -8.55 3.37 -2.92
CA GLY A 40 -8.26 4.53 -3.75
C GLY A 40 -6.95 4.42 -4.52
N ALA A 41 -6.15 3.36 -4.36
CA ALA A 41 -4.94 3.18 -5.15
C ALA A 41 -5.26 3.11 -6.67
N GLU A 42 -6.42 2.58 -7.01
CA GLU A 42 -7.01 2.63 -8.35
C GLU A 42 -7.31 4.03 -8.84
N ASN A 43 -7.79 4.93 -7.96
CA ASN A 43 -8.06 6.33 -8.31
C ASN A 43 -6.75 7.03 -8.67
N THR A 44 -5.70 6.84 -7.87
CA THR A 44 -4.36 7.35 -8.15
C THR A 44 -3.81 6.80 -9.47
N ALA A 45 -3.98 5.50 -9.75
CA ALA A 45 -3.54 4.91 -11.01
C ALA A 45 -4.30 5.48 -12.23
N VAL A 46 -5.63 5.61 -12.15
CA VAL A 46 -6.47 6.16 -13.24
C VAL A 46 -6.21 7.65 -13.46
N ALA A 47 -6.11 8.43 -12.38
CA ALA A 47 -5.77 9.85 -12.43
C ALA A 47 -4.36 10.05 -13.01
N GLY A 48 -3.41 9.18 -12.63
CA GLY A 48 -2.06 9.16 -13.18
C GLY A 48 -2.03 8.95 -14.69
N VAL A 49 -2.78 7.96 -15.20
CA VAL A 49 -2.92 7.73 -16.65
C VAL A 49 -3.57 8.92 -17.36
N SER A 50 -4.57 9.53 -16.73
CA SER A 50 -5.28 10.68 -17.29
C SER A 50 -4.38 11.92 -17.40
N ALA A 51 -3.54 12.16 -16.39
CA ALA A 51 -2.64 13.30 -16.33
C ALA A 51 -1.36 13.11 -17.18
N MET A 52 -0.74 11.94 -17.12
CA MET A 52 0.60 11.69 -17.69
C MET A 52 0.59 10.80 -18.93
N GLY A 53 -0.56 10.25 -19.34
CA GLY A 53 -0.63 9.20 -20.35
C GLY A 53 -0.13 7.85 -19.81
N GLY A 54 0.29 6.95 -20.70
CA GLY A 54 0.69 5.60 -20.34
C GLY A 54 -0.51 4.69 -20.09
N SER A 55 -0.39 3.83 -19.08
CA SER A 55 -1.34 2.75 -18.83
C SER A 55 -1.46 2.37 -17.36
N ALA A 56 -2.59 1.78 -16.95
CA ALA A 56 -2.81 1.24 -15.61
C ALA A 56 -3.23 -0.24 -15.65
N ILE A 57 -2.72 -1.03 -14.69
CA ILE A 57 -3.13 -2.40 -14.42
C ILE A 57 -3.66 -2.45 -12.99
N ILE A 58 -4.96 -2.70 -12.84
CA ILE A 58 -5.69 -2.51 -11.57
C ILE A 58 -6.33 -3.83 -11.14
N SER A 59 -6.02 -4.33 -9.95
CA SER A 59 -6.64 -5.55 -9.43
C SER A 59 -8.15 -5.39 -9.22
N THR A 60 -8.91 -6.43 -9.55
CA THR A 60 -10.36 -6.50 -9.27
C THR A 60 -10.73 -7.59 -8.27
N ILE A 61 -9.73 -8.27 -7.70
CA ILE A 61 -9.90 -9.28 -6.64
C ILE A 61 -9.13 -8.88 -5.37
N PRO A 62 -9.66 -9.18 -4.16
CA PRO A 62 -9.03 -8.77 -2.92
C PRO A 62 -7.66 -9.43 -2.76
N ARG A 63 -6.74 -8.77 -2.07
CA ARG A 63 -5.43 -9.35 -1.76
C ARG A 63 -5.49 -10.44 -0.68
N HIS A 64 -6.63 -10.58 0.00
CA HIS A 64 -6.83 -11.56 1.06
C HIS A 64 -6.49 -12.99 0.57
N GLY A 65 -5.49 -13.64 1.16
CA GLY A 65 -4.95 -14.89 0.61
C GLY A 65 -5.95 -16.05 0.46
N VAL A 66 -6.98 -16.12 1.31
CA VAL A 66 -8.09 -17.09 1.15
C VAL A 66 -9.04 -16.72 0.00
N LEU A 67 -9.56 -15.48 0.01
CA LEU A 67 -10.65 -15.05 -0.88
C LEU A 67 -10.15 -14.54 -2.24
N GLY A 68 -8.88 -14.22 -2.37
CA GLY A 68 -8.28 -13.69 -3.59
C GLY A 68 -6.79 -13.99 -3.69
N ILE A 69 -6.02 -13.00 -4.15
CA ILE A 69 -4.61 -13.13 -4.54
C ILE A 69 -3.85 -11.84 -4.16
N ASP A 70 -2.86 -11.95 -3.29
CA ASP A 70 -1.88 -10.89 -3.08
C ASP A 70 -0.82 -10.94 -4.19
N TYR A 71 -1.00 -10.10 -5.21
CA TYR A 71 -0.08 -10.05 -6.35
C TYR A 71 1.34 -9.67 -5.97
N ASN A 72 1.59 -9.03 -4.81
CA ASN A 72 2.93 -8.62 -4.38
C ASN A 72 3.72 -9.74 -3.68
N ARG A 73 3.14 -10.91 -3.43
CA ARG A 73 3.80 -12.04 -2.76
C ARG A 73 4.28 -13.10 -3.76
N ARG A 74 4.94 -14.15 -3.28
CA ARG A 74 5.39 -15.26 -4.13
C ARG A 74 4.26 -16.25 -4.38
N VAL A 75 4.32 -16.89 -5.54
CA VAL A 75 3.56 -18.11 -5.82
C VAL A 75 3.95 -19.17 -4.77
N PRO A 76 2.98 -19.82 -4.10
CA PRO A 76 3.24 -20.92 -3.17
C PRO A 76 4.03 -22.08 -3.84
N LYS A 77 5.00 -22.67 -3.14
CA LYS A 77 5.88 -23.74 -3.69
C LYS A 77 5.20 -25.11 -3.78
N LYS A 78 4.18 -25.35 -2.97
CA LYS A 78 3.19 -26.44 -3.04
C LYS A 78 1.84 -25.79 -2.73
N ALA A 79 0.72 -26.35 -3.21
CA ALA A 79 -0.60 -25.89 -2.81
C ALA A 79 -0.75 -26.18 -1.31
N GLU A 80 -0.38 -25.22 -0.46
CA GLU A 80 -0.69 -25.28 0.97
C GLU A 80 -2.20 -25.10 1.04
N LEU A 81 -2.89 -26.21 1.30
CA LEU A 81 -4.33 -26.22 1.26
C LEU A 81 -4.87 -25.56 2.52
N ALA A 82 -6.01 -24.87 2.43
CA ALA A 82 -6.63 -24.21 3.58
C ALA A 82 -6.83 -25.15 4.78
N LYS A 83 -7.05 -26.44 4.51
CA LYS A 83 -7.14 -27.51 5.52
C LYS A 83 -5.83 -27.72 6.30
N ASP A 84 -4.67 -27.59 5.64
CA ASP A 84 -3.35 -27.74 6.26
C ASP A 84 -2.99 -26.50 7.11
N LEU A 85 -3.71 -25.39 6.91
CA LEU A 85 -3.57 -24.13 7.65
C LEU A 85 -4.68 -23.94 8.71
N GLY A 86 -5.74 -24.75 8.68
CA GLY A 86 -6.84 -24.74 9.65
C GLY A 86 -6.40 -25.07 11.08
N ASP A 87 -5.37 -25.89 11.20
CA ASP A 87 -4.71 -26.25 12.47
C ASP A 87 -3.74 -25.17 12.99
N ILE A 88 -3.56 -24.08 12.24
CA ILE A 88 -2.57 -23.02 12.50
C ILE A 88 -3.25 -21.71 12.97
N LYS A 89 -4.53 -21.75 13.37
CA LYS A 89 -5.24 -20.58 13.90
C LYS A 89 -4.50 -20.00 15.11
N GLY A 90 -4.01 -18.76 14.97
CA GLY A 90 -3.35 -18.01 16.03
C GLY A 90 -1.83 -18.24 16.17
N ASN A 91 -1.19 -18.92 15.23
CA ASN A 91 0.25 -19.23 15.28
C ASN A 91 1.05 -18.32 14.31
N ASP A 92 2.25 -17.91 14.72
CA ASP A 92 3.23 -17.15 13.92
C ASP A 92 3.49 -17.75 12.53
N LYS A 93 3.29 -19.07 12.37
CA LYS A 93 3.37 -19.77 11.09
C LYS A 93 2.38 -19.23 10.04
N LEU A 94 1.13 -18.95 10.42
CA LEU A 94 0.12 -18.43 9.47
C LEU A 94 0.45 -16.98 9.06
N THR A 95 0.88 -16.17 10.02
CA THR A 95 1.36 -14.79 9.75
C THR A 95 2.58 -14.82 8.84
N SER A 96 3.54 -15.71 9.09
CA SER A 96 4.73 -15.90 8.25
C SER A 96 4.36 -16.35 6.84
N TYR A 97 3.35 -17.21 6.70
CA TYR A 97 2.83 -17.64 5.40
C TYR A 97 2.29 -16.45 4.59
N TYR A 98 1.34 -15.69 5.14
CA TYR A 98 0.75 -14.55 4.43
C TYR A 98 1.77 -13.42 4.14
N ARG A 99 2.86 -13.32 4.90
CA ARG A 99 3.98 -12.42 4.59
C ARG A 99 4.77 -12.82 3.35
N ASN A 100 4.66 -14.08 2.90
CA ASN A 100 5.48 -14.62 1.82
C ASN A 100 4.69 -15.12 0.61
N CYS A 101 3.49 -15.65 0.82
CA CYS A 101 2.70 -16.37 -0.18
C CYS A 101 1.46 -15.59 -0.61
N ALA A 102 1.18 -15.64 -1.91
CA ALA A 102 0.15 -14.84 -2.56
C ALA A 102 -1.29 -15.33 -2.33
N TRP A 103 -1.49 -16.62 -2.11
CA TRP A 103 -2.81 -17.18 -1.83
C TRP A 103 -2.71 -18.50 -1.08
N ILE A 104 -3.83 -18.91 -0.51
CA ILE A 104 -4.12 -20.27 -0.06
C ILE A 104 -5.17 -20.84 -1.02
N ALA A 105 -5.13 -22.15 -1.26
CA ALA A 105 -6.14 -22.84 -2.06
C ALA A 105 -6.91 -23.87 -1.21
N GLU A 106 -8.19 -24.07 -1.48
CA GLU A 106 -9.01 -25.11 -0.83
C GLU A 106 -8.75 -26.48 -1.45
N ASN A 107 -8.44 -26.50 -2.74
CA ASN A 107 -8.17 -27.70 -3.52
C ASN A 107 -7.23 -27.40 -4.70
N PRO A 108 -6.66 -28.44 -5.36
CA PRO A 108 -5.74 -28.26 -6.48
C PRO A 108 -6.31 -27.51 -7.69
N LEU A 109 -7.64 -27.60 -7.92
CA LEU A 109 -8.28 -26.89 -9.02
C LEU A 109 -8.28 -25.37 -8.78
N GLN A 110 -8.62 -24.96 -7.55
CA GLN A 110 -8.58 -23.56 -7.15
C GLN A 110 -7.14 -23.01 -7.21
N ASP A 111 -6.15 -23.80 -6.77
CA ASP A 111 -4.73 -23.41 -6.89
C ASP A 111 -4.32 -23.14 -8.35
N SER A 112 -4.64 -24.07 -9.25
CA SER A 112 -4.37 -23.93 -10.68
C SER A 112 -5.04 -22.69 -11.26
N TYR A 113 -6.28 -22.40 -10.85
CA TYR A 113 -7.01 -21.21 -11.29
C TYR A 113 -6.36 -19.91 -10.80
N LYS A 114 -6.07 -19.80 -9.49
CA LYS A 114 -5.38 -18.63 -8.91
C LYS A 114 -4.01 -18.41 -9.54
N LYS A 115 -3.24 -19.48 -9.77
CA LYS A 115 -1.94 -19.42 -10.44
C LYS A 115 -2.03 -18.87 -11.87
N LYS A 116 -3.07 -19.24 -12.63
CA LYS A 116 -3.32 -18.70 -13.98
C LYS A 116 -3.60 -17.20 -13.93
N ILE A 117 -4.46 -16.75 -13.00
CA ILE A 117 -4.76 -15.32 -12.81
C ILE A 117 -3.49 -14.54 -12.43
N TYR A 118 -2.78 -15.00 -11.41
CA TYR A 118 -1.52 -14.38 -10.95
C TYR A 118 -0.49 -14.26 -12.08
N SER A 119 -0.31 -15.33 -12.86
CA SER A 119 0.64 -15.34 -13.98
C SER A 119 0.19 -14.40 -15.11
N SER A 120 -1.12 -14.34 -15.38
CA SER A 120 -1.71 -13.45 -16.39
C SER A 120 -1.49 -11.98 -16.02
N PHE A 121 -1.68 -11.62 -14.75
CA PHE A 121 -1.44 -10.26 -14.23
C PHE A 121 0.00 -9.82 -14.50
N TRP A 122 0.98 -10.54 -13.96
CA TRP A 122 2.39 -10.14 -14.08
C TRP A 122 2.93 -10.25 -15.51
N LYS A 123 2.43 -11.21 -16.31
CA LYS A 123 2.75 -11.28 -17.75
C LYS A 123 2.22 -10.07 -18.50
N THR A 124 1.05 -9.56 -18.12
CA THR A 124 0.48 -8.35 -18.73
C THR A 124 1.33 -7.13 -18.39
N VAL A 125 1.68 -6.94 -17.10
CA VAL A 125 2.57 -5.85 -16.65
C VAL A 125 3.91 -5.90 -17.39
N GLU A 126 4.54 -7.09 -17.48
CA GLU A 126 5.80 -7.29 -18.19
C GLU A 126 5.68 -7.01 -19.69
N THR A 127 4.61 -7.48 -20.33
CA THR A 127 4.37 -7.27 -21.76
C THR A 127 4.24 -5.79 -22.07
N MET A 128 3.53 -5.04 -21.22
CA MET A 128 3.39 -3.59 -21.37
C MET A 128 4.74 -2.90 -21.17
N GLY A 129 5.51 -3.28 -20.15
CA GLY A 129 6.87 -2.80 -19.94
C GLY A 129 7.77 -2.94 -21.16
N LYS A 130 7.77 -4.13 -21.78
CA LYS A 130 8.59 -4.44 -22.97
C LYS A 130 8.24 -3.62 -24.23
N ARG A 131 7.10 -2.92 -24.26
CA ARG A 131 6.77 -1.98 -25.35
C ARG A 131 7.60 -0.70 -25.29
N HIS A 132 8.28 -0.44 -24.17
CA HIS A 132 9.07 0.76 -23.95
C HIS A 132 10.56 0.40 -23.84
N LYS A 133 11.45 1.27 -24.34
CA LYS A 133 12.90 1.08 -24.25
C LYS A 133 13.42 1.14 -22.80
N ARG A 134 12.82 2.00 -21.98
CA ARG A 134 13.12 2.20 -20.55
C ARG A 134 11.80 2.45 -19.81
N PRO A 135 11.01 1.41 -19.51
CA PRO A 135 9.73 1.60 -18.83
C PRO A 135 9.93 2.12 -17.40
N PHE A 136 9.04 3.01 -16.97
CA PHE A 136 8.94 3.48 -15.59
C PHE A 136 7.65 2.97 -14.97
N PHE A 137 7.76 2.15 -13.93
CA PHE A 137 6.62 1.57 -13.23
C PHE A 137 6.28 2.35 -11.96
N VAL A 138 5.00 2.58 -11.72
CA VAL A 138 4.49 3.19 -10.50
C VAL A 138 3.57 2.20 -9.80
N PHE A 139 4.01 1.64 -8.68
CA PHE A 139 3.18 0.74 -7.87
C PHE A 139 2.37 1.56 -6.88
N CYS A 140 1.06 1.65 -7.09
CA CYS A 140 0.16 2.45 -6.28
C CYS A 140 -0.33 1.63 -5.09
N HIS A 141 -0.07 2.12 -3.89
CA HIS A 141 -0.41 1.50 -2.62
C HIS A 141 -0.94 2.54 -1.64
N THR A 142 -1.43 2.07 -0.49
CA THR A 142 -2.03 2.93 0.54
C THR A 142 -1.41 2.69 1.91
N LEU A 143 -1.03 3.77 2.56
CA LEU A 143 -0.80 3.82 4.00
C LEU A 143 -2.14 3.96 4.72
N SER A 144 -2.42 3.02 5.64
CA SER A 144 -3.48 3.24 6.63
C SER A 144 -3.20 4.51 7.44
N SER A 145 -4.22 5.33 7.65
CA SER A 145 -4.09 6.54 8.48
C SER A 145 -3.89 6.17 9.94
N ARG A 146 -2.63 6.02 10.35
CA ARG A 146 -2.21 5.64 11.69
C ARG A 146 -1.04 6.47 12.18
N ILE A 147 -0.95 6.65 13.50
CA ILE A 147 0.06 7.50 14.14
C ILE A 147 1.48 7.06 13.75
N LYS A 148 1.75 5.75 13.72
CA LYS A 148 3.06 5.18 13.38
C LYS A 148 3.57 5.60 11.99
N ASN A 149 2.67 5.94 11.07
CA ASN A 149 3.02 6.32 9.70
C ASN A 149 3.39 7.80 9.57
N LEU A 150 3.25 8.61 10.62
CA LEU A 150 3.69 10.01 10.60
C LEU A 150 5.23 10.08 10.45
N PRO A 151 5.76 11.06 9.72
CA PRO A 151 5.07 12.19 9.09
C PRO A 151 4.62 11.94 7.62
N SER A 152 4.61 10.71 7.14
CA SER A 152 4.46 10.39 5.71
C SER A 152 3.06 10.66 5.18
N ALA A 153 2.87 11.73 4.40
CA ALA A 153 1.67 11.90 3.56
C ALA A 153 1.71 10.96 2.36
N VAL A 154 2.89 10.88 1.76
CA VAL A 154 3.25 9.97 0.68
C VAL A 154 4.63 9.43 0.99
N ASP A 155 4.76 8.11 1.14
CA ASP A 155 6.04 7.42 1.29
C ASP A 155 6.48 6.86 -0.07
N LEU A 156 7.64 7.29 -0.54
CA LEU A 156 8.22 6.85 -1.80
C LEU A 156 9.16 5.68 -1.54
N VAL A 157 8.86 4.52 -2.13
CA VAL A 157 9.53 3.26 -1.83
C VAL A 157 10.36 2.81 -3.02
N THR A 158 11.64 2.53 -2.77
CA THR A 158 12.65 2.31 -3.82
C THR A 158 13.19 0.88 -3.86
N GLY A 159 12.68 -0.01 -3.00
CA GLY A 159 13.24 -1.34 -2.82
C GLY A 159 14.65 -1.30 -2.24
N ARG A 160 14.91 -0.40 -1.28
CA ARG A 160 16.24 -0.12 -0.71
C ARG A 160 17.26 0.31 -1.78
N GLY A 161 16.80 1.10 -2.75
CA GLY A 161 17.61 1.58 -3.87
C GLY A 161 17.68 0.61 -5.07
N ALA A 162 17.10 -0.59 -4.97
CA ALA A 162 17.21 -1.61 -6.01
C ALA A 162 16.28 -1.38 -7.22
N TRP A 163 15.20 -0.61 -7.06
CA TRP A 163 14.24 -0.32 -8.13
C TRP A 163 14.54 1.01 -8.82
N ILE A 164 15.05 1.96 -8.05
CA ILE A 164 15.51 3.29 -8.42
C ILE A 164 16.50 3.77 -7.34
N GLU A 165 17.53 4.53 -7.70
CA GLU A 165 18.53 5.01 -6.74
C GLU A 165 17.89 5.83 -5.61
N LYS A 166 17.99 5.34 -4.37
CA LYS A 166 17.37 5.97 -3.19
C LYS A 166 17.79 7.44 -3.01
N GLY A 167 19.09 7.73 -3.12
CA GLY A 167 19.61 9.10 -2.99
C GLY A 167 19.04 10.06 -4.04
N LYS A 168 18.77 9.58 -5.27
CA LYS A 168 18.07 10.37 -6.30
C LYS A 168 16.65 10.69 -5.87
N VAL A 169 15.91 9.72 -5.34
CA VAL A 169 14.53 9.90 -4.86
C VAL A 169 14.46 10.83 -3.65
N GLU A 170 15.39 10.72 -2.70
CA GLU A 170 15.47 11.63 -1.54
C GLU A 170 15.65 13.10 -1.96
N ARG A 171 16.53 13.37 -2.94
CA ARG A 171 16.71 14.72 -3.49
C ARG A 171 15.44 15.23 -4.17
N ILE A 172 14.73 14.37 -4.91
CA ILE A 172 13.46 14.72 -5.55
C ILE A 172 12.40 15.01 -4.49
N ALA A 173 12.24 14.14 -3.47
CA ALA A 173 11.28 14.34 -2.38
C ALA A 173 11.53 15.66 -1.64
N ALA A 174 12.79 16.01 -1.36
CA ALA A 174 13.15 17.29 -0.76
C ALA A 174 12.76 18.50 -1.64
N LYS A 175 12.90 18.39 -2.97
CA LYS A 175 12.41 19.43 -3.90
C LYS A 175 10.89 19.54 -3.87
N LEU A 176 10.18 18.41 -3.89
CA LEU A 176 8.72 18.35 -3.91
C LEU A 176 8.11 18.83 -2.59
N ASN A 177 8.73 18.55 -1.44
CA ASN A 177 8.29 19.06 -0.14
C ASN A 177 8.33 20.60 -0.04
N ARG A 178 9.03 21.31 -0.94
CA ARG A 178 8.96 22.77 -1.03
C ARG A 178 7.79 23.29 -1.86
N LYS A 179 7.13 22.40 -2.62
CA LYS A 179 6.01 22.73 -3.52
C LYS A 179 4.67 22.27 -2.96
N HIS A 180 4.66 21.16 -2.22
CA HIS A 180 3.46 20.55 -1.67
C HIS A 180 3.28 20.93 -0.20
N ASP A 181 2.13 21.50 0.13
CA ASP A 181 1.71 21.75 1.51
C ASP A 181 0.59 20.79 1.90
N PHE A 182 0.98 19.67 2.52
CA PHE A 182 0.02 18.66 2.99
C PHE A 182 -0.67 19.06 4.30
N SER A 183 -0.28 20.16 4.95
CA SER A 183 -0.90 20.61 6.20
C SER A 183 -2.37 21.01 6.01
N ARG A 184 -2.75 21.41 4.80
CA ARG A 184 -4.15 21.72 4.43
C ARG A 184 -5.11 20.56 4.58
N TYR A 185 -4.60 19.32 4.61
CA TYR A 185 -5.42 18.10 4.74
C TYR A 185 -5.46 17.53 6.16
N ARG A 186 -5.00 18.30 7.14
CA ARG A 186 -4.85 17.83 8.53
C ARG A 186 -6.16 17.35 9.14
N GLU A 187 -7.28 18.00 8.83
CA GLU A 187 -8.61 17.62 9.34
C GLU A 187 -9.07 16.28 8.77
N ASP A 188 -9.02 16.10 7.45
CA ASP A 188 -9.34 14.83 6.78
C ASP A 188 -8.53 13.68 7.35
N TRP A 189 -7.24 13.91 7.59
CA TRP A 189 -6.36 12.90 8.14
C TRP A 189 -6.69 12.56 9.61
N ILE A 190 -7.01 13.55 10.44
CA ILE A 190 -7.50 13.31 11.81
C ILE A 190 -8.77 12.47 11.78
N LEU A 191 -9.71 12.78 10.88
CA LEU A 191 -10.95 12.03 10.72
C LEU A 191 -10.70 10.58 10.31
N ASP A 192 -9.82 10.36 9.32
CA ASP A 192 -9.49 9.01 8.85
C ASP A 192 -8.75 8.21 9.93
N MET A 193 -7.81 8.82 10.67
CA MET A 193 -7.15 8.18 11.82
C MET A 193 -8.16 7.78 12.91
N LYS A 194 -9.13 8.66 13.23
CA LYS A 194 -10.20 8.37 14.19
C LYS A 194 -11.13 7.26 13.69
N PHE A 195 -11.43 7.23 12.39
CA PHE A 195 -12.21 6.16 11.78
C PHE A 195 -11.51 4.81 11.94
N HIS A 196 -10.21 4.72 11.62
CA HIS A 196 -9.43 3.50 11.83
C HIS A 196 -9.42 3.06 13.29
N ALA A 197 -9.21 4.00 14.22
CA ALA A 197 -9.23 3.73 15.65
C ALA A 197 -10.62 3.28 16.16
N MET A 198 -11.71 3.80 15.58
CA MET A 198 -13.08 3.33 15.84
C MET A 198 -13.30 1.90 15.31
N MET A 199 -12.79 1.59 14.11
CA MET A 199 -12.88 0.24 13.55
C MET A 199 -12.11 -0.76 14.40
N GLU A 200 -10.91 -0.40 14.86
CA GLU A 200 -10.15 -1.19 15.85
C GLU A 200 -10.95 -1.36 17.14
N LYS A 201 -11.58 -0.32 17.68
CA LYS A 201 -12.47 -0.42 18.85
C LYS A 201 -13.63 -1.38 18.62
N LYS A 202 -14.26 -1.38 17.45
CA LYS A 202 -15.38 -2.27 17.14
C LYS A 202 -14.94 -3.73 17.02
N ILE A 203 -13.80 -3.96 16.39
CA ILE A 203 -13.23 -5.31 16.23
C ILE A 203 -12.74 -5.84 17.56
N LEU A 204 -12.01 -5.00 18.32
CA LEU A 204 -11.61 -5.31 19.67
C LEU A 204 -12.86 -5.55 20.51
N GLY A 205 -13.83 -4.64 20.57
CA GLY A 205 -15.09 -4.78 21.32
C GLY A 205 -15.88 -6.09 21.12
N ARG A 206 -15.72 -6.77 19.98
CA ARG A 206 -16.30 -8.10 19.72
C ARG A 206 -15.52 -9.26 20.34
N HIS A 207 -14.23 -9.06 20.61
CA HIS A 207 -13.28 -10.08 21.10
C HIS A 207 -12.54 -9.70 22.40
N PHE A 208 -12.59 -8.42 22.80
CA PHE A 208 -11.72 -7.71 23.74
C PHE A 208 -12.40 -6.43 24.25
N THR A 209 -12.17 -6.03 25.49
CA THR A 209 -12.88 -4.89 26.10
C THR A 209 -12.13 -3.56 26.05
N SER A 210 -10.81 -3.57 25.83
CA SER A 210 -9.95 -2.38 25.91
C SER A 210 -8.65 -2.51 25.09
N ILE A 211 -7.92 -1.40 24.89
CA ILE A 211 -6.65 -1.39 24.12
C ILE A 211 -5.61 -2.36 24.71
N LYS A 212 -5.53 -2.44 26.05
CA LYS A 212 -4.63 -3.37 26.76
C LYS A 212 -4.88 -4.84 26.42
N ASP A 213 -6.11 -5.17 26.02
CA ASP A 213 -6.54 -6.54 25.71
C ASP A 213 -6.17 -6.96 24.29
N SER A 214 -5.64 -6.04 23.47
CA SER A 214 -5.16 -6.35 22.11
C SER A 214 -4.09 -7.44 22.10
N LYS A 215 -4.17 -8.34 21.10
CA LYS A 215 -3.25 -9.48 20.91
C LYS A 215 -2.73 -9.56 19.47
N GLY A 216 -1.61 -10.28 19.30
CA GLY A 216 -0.99 -10.52 17.99
C GLY A 216 -0.61 -9.23 17.26
N MET A 217 -0.83 -9.21 15.95
CA MET A 217 -0.47 -8.09 15.07
C MET A 217 -1.11 -6.75 15.49
N ARG A 218 -2.36 -6.78 15.99
CA ARG A 218 -3.04 -5.56 16.49
C ARG A 218 -2.32 -4.95 17.69
N ARG A 219 -1.77 -5.77 18.58
CA ARG A 219 -1.00 -5.28 19.72
C ARG A 219 0.30 -4.61 19.27
N GLU A 220 1.04 -5.27 18.38
CA GLU A 220 2.27 -4.74 17.77
C GLU A 220 2.01 -3.37 17.14
N TRP A 221 0.92 -3.28 16.38
CA TRP A 221 0.42 -2.05 15.80
C TRP A 221 0.14 -0.97 16.85
N MET A 222 -0.67 -1.24 17.87
CA MET A 222 -0.98 -0.24 18.90
C MET A 222 0.27 0.22 19.66
N LEU A 223 1.24 -0.67 19.90
CA LEU A 223 2.53 -0.33 20.49
C LEU A 223 3.31 0.67 19.62
N GLN A 224 3.38 0.44 18.31
CA GLN A 224 4.04 1.37 17.37
C GLN A 224 3.36 2.75 17.34
N ASP A 225 2.03 2.80 17.40
CA ASP A 225 1.30 4.07 17.46
C ASP A 225 1.58 4.82 18.76
N ILE A 226 1.60 4.12 19.90
CA ILE A 226 1.89 4.70 21.22
C ILE A 226 3.33 5.19 21.30
N GLU A 227 4.30 4.40 20.85
CA GLU A 227 5.71 4.77 20.79
C GLU A 227 5.90 6.04 19.95
N LYS A 228 5.30 6.05 18.76
CA LYS A 228 5.35 7.21 17.87
C LYS A 228 4.68 8.42 18.49
N ALA A 229 3.51 8.25 19.12
CA ALA A 229 2.81 9.32 19.81
C ALA A 229 3.65 9.93 20.93
N ASN A 230 4.29 9.09 21.75
CA ASN A 230 5.18 9.54 22.82
C ASN A 230 6.38 10.32 22.26
N SER A 231 6.99 9.84 21.17
CA SER A 231 8.13 10.53 20.54
C SER A 231 7.78 11.92 20.00
N ILE A 232 6.58 12.10 19.43
CA ILE A 232 6.13 13.38 18.85
C ILE A 232 5.61 14.33 19.95
N SER A 233 4.81 13.81 20.89
CA SER A 233 4.10 14.65 21.85
C SER A 233 4.87 14.95 23.13
N GLY A 234 5.91 14.15 23.45
CA GLY A 234 6.62 14.17 24.72
C GLY A 234 5.86 13.50 25.88
N LYS A 235 4.70 12.88 25.62
CA LYS A 235 3.89 12.18 26.63
C LYS A 235 4.45 10.79 26.92
N LYS A 236 3.95 10.18 28.00
CA LYS A 236 4.22 8.80 28.41
C LYS A 236 2.93 7.98 28.43
N LEU A 237 2.33 7.80 27.26
CA LEU A 237 1.21 6.87 27.07
C LEU A 237 1.72 5.43 27.25
N ASP A 238 0.95 4.58 27.95
CA ASP A 238 1.24 3.16 28.15
C ASP A 238 0.05 2.32 27.64
N ILE A 239 0.34 1.30 26.82
CA ILE A 239 -0.67 0.37 26.29
C ILE A 239 -1.48 -0.33 27.39
N LYS A 240 -0.94 -0.46 28.60
CA LYS A 240 -1.62 -1.11 29.73
C LYS A 240 -2.73 -0.26 30.32
N THR A 241 -2.62 1.07 30.22
CA THR A 241 -3.52 2.01 30.90
C THR A 241 -4.31 2.87 29.92
N ILE A 242 -3.82 3.08 28.70
CA ILE A 242 -4.46 3.95 27.73
C ILE A 242 -5.85 3.45 27.33
N ASP A 243 -6.82 4.35 27.36
CA ASP A 243 -8.16 4.11 26.81
C ASP A 243 -8.33 4.69 25.39
N PHE A 244 -9.46 4.41 24.74
CA PHE A 244 -9.72 4.92 23.39
C PHE A 244 -9.91 6.45 23.33
N LEU A 245 -10.39 7.08 24.41
CA LEU A 245 -10.56 8.53 24.44
C LEU A 245 -9.20 9.23 24.51
N GLU A 246 -8.29 8.73 25.35
CA GLU A 246 -6.90 9.16 25.41
C GLU A 246 -6.19 8.92 24.07
N TYR A 247 -6.44 7.78 23.43
CA TYR A 247 -5.91 7.48 22.11
C TYR A 247 -6.41 8.48 21.04
N TYR A 248 -7.71 8.83 21.04
CA TYR A 248 -8.24 9.87 20.15
C TYR A 248 -7.62 11.25 20.40
N ARG A 249 -7.40 11.62 21.66
CA ARG A 249 -6.70 12.87 22.02
C ARG A 249 -5.24 12.84 21.59
N ALA A 250 -4.60 11.68 21.64
CA ALA A 250 -3.24 11.49 21.16
C ALA A 250 -3.17 11.76 19.65
N ILE A 251 -4.10 11.25 18.85
CA ILE A 251 -4.20 11.53 17.40
C ILE A 251 -4.22 13.05 17.13
N GLU A 252 -5.07 13.80 17.82
CA GLU A 252 -5.17 15.25 17.61
C GLU A 252 -3.87 15.99 17.98
N ASP A 253 -3.25 15.61 19.10
CA ASP A 253 -2.02 16.23 19.61
C ASP A 253 -0.80 15.93 18.72
N VAL A 254 -0.62 14.67 18.31
CA VAL A 254 0.50 14.29 17.43
C VAL A 254 0.34 14.89 16.05
N MET A 255 -0.89 15.01 15.54
CA MET A 255 -1.14 15.67 14.28
C MET A 255 -0.69 17.12 14.38
N LYS A 256 -1.18 17.93 15.34
CA LYS A 256 -0.79 19.33 15.52
C LYS A 256 0.73 19.57 15.53
N LYS A 257 1.51 18.60 16.04
CA LYS A 257 2.98 18.68 16.17
C LYS A 257 3.75 18.06 15.00
N SER A 258 3.07 17.35 14.09
CA SER A 258 3.71 16.66 12.98
C SER A 258 3.87 17.58 11.76
N ASP A 259 5.11 17.62 11.27
CA ASP A 259 5.49 18.18 9.97
C ASP A 259 5.22 17.16 8.86
N ILE A 260 3.99 17.17 8.36
CA ILE A 260 3.47 16.23 7.37
C ILE A 260 4.13 16.46 6.02
N LYS A 261 4.68 15.40 5.40
CA LYS A 261 5.47 15.54 4.18
C LYS A 261 5.60 14.26 3.36
N ILE A 262 6.19 14.40 2.18
CA ILE A 262 6.69 13.28 1.37
C ILE A 262 7.93 12.71 2.05
N THR A 263 7.97 11.40 2.24
CA THR A 263 9.11 10.67 2.79
C THR A 263 9.65 9.65 1.79
N VAL A 264 10.82 9.08 2.09
CA VAL A 264 11.41 8.00 1.29
C VAL A 264 11.72 6.84 2.20
N GLU A 265 10.99 5.74 2.03
CA GLU A 265 11.10 4.51 2.83
C GLU A 265 11.08 4.77 4.35
N ASN A 266 10.17 5.62 4.81
CA ASN A 266 9.96 5.88 6.24
C ASN A 266 9.09 4.79 6.89
N VAL A 267 8.12 4.26 6.14
CA VAL A 267 7.15 3.27 6.64
C VAL A 267 7.43 1.88 6.05
N TYR A 268 7.69 1.83 4.74
CA TYR A 268 7.88 0.57 4.02
C TYR A 268 9.09 0.62 3.09
N PHE A 269 9.71 -0.53 2.84
CA PHE A 269 10.99 -0.63 2.13
C PHE A 269 10.92 -1.46 0.83
N GLY A 270 9.75 -1.99 0.45
CA GLY A 270 9.60 -2.84 -0.73
C GLY A 270 9.95 -4.33 -0.49
N ASP A 271 10.33 -4.71 0.73
CA ASP A 271 10.89 -6.04 1.02
C ASP A 271 9.90 -7.19 0.75
N THR A 272 8.59 -6.92 0.83
CA THR A 272 7.54 -7.92 0.63
C THR A 272 6.95 -7.93 -0.78
N ALA A 273 7.34 -6.98 -1.66
CA ALA A 273 6.94 -6.89 -3.07
C ALA A 273 7.81 -7.78 -3.97
N LYS A 274 7.70 -9.09 -3.78
CA LYS A 274 8.61 -10.10 -4.34
C LYS A 274 8.69 -10.11 -5.89
N PRO A 275 7.63 -9.79 -6.66
CA PRO A 275 7.69 -9.79 -8.12
C PRO A 275 8.30 -8.55 -8.76
N VAL A 276 8.40 -7.43 -8.03
CA VAL A 276 8.81 -6.13 -8.58
C VAL A 276 10.23 -6.15 -9.12
N LEU A 277 11.22 -6.50 -8.30
CA LEU A 277 12.62 -6.53 -8.75
C LEU A 277 12.85 -7.48 -9.96
N PRO A 278 12.30 -8.71 -9.97
CA PRO A 278 12.35 -9.56 -11.16
C PRO A 278 11.72 -8.94 -12.41
N LEU A 279 10.57 -8.25 -12.27
CA LEU A 279 9.92 -7.55 -13.38
C LEU A 279 10.83 -6.44 -13.93
N LEU A 280 11.39 -5.59 -13.07
CA LEU A 280 12.27 -4.49 -13.48
C LEU A 280 13.50 -5.01 -14.23
N LYS A 281 14.12 -6.09 -13.76
CA LYS A 281 15.23 -6.76 -14.44
C LYS A 281 14.84 -7.29 -15.83
N ARG A 282 13.68 -7.97 -15.95
CA ARG A 282 13.22 -8.55 -17.24
C ARG A 282 12.77 -7.51 -18.26
N THR A 283 12.42 -6.31 -17.81
CA THR A 283 11.95 -5.21 -18.66
C THR A 283 13.02 -4.14 -18.88
N ASN A 284 14.19 -4.27 -18.23
CA ASN A 284 15.20 -3.21 -18.15
C ASN A 284 14.59 -1.86 -17.72
N GLY A 285 13.63 -1.94 -16.79
CA GLY A 285 12.85 -0.82 -16.30
C GLY A 285 13.35 -0.29 -14.95
N SER A 286 12.77 0.84 -14.55
CA SER A 286 12.87 1.38 -13.19
C SER A 286 11.49 1.46 -12.57
N GLY A 287 11.41 1.47 -11.25
CA GLY A 287 10.14 1.49 -10.56
C GLY A 287 10.17 2.27 -9.27
N LEU A 288 9.01 2.79 -8.89
CA LEU A 288 8.76 3.41 -7.61
C LEU A 288 7.43 2.89 -7.07
N GLU A 289 7.39 2.56 -5.80
CA GLU A 289 6.12 2.35 -5.11
C GLU A 289 5.75 3.61 -4.34
N VAL A 290 4.48 3.98 -4.43
CA VAL A 290 3.92 5.19 -3.86
C VAL A 290 2.85 4.76 -2.86
N GLU A 291 3.19 4.94 -1.59
CA GLU A 291 2.39 4.59 -0.43
C GLU A 291 1.78 5.89 0.11
N ALA A 292 0.57 6.23 -0.32
CA ALA A 292 -0.11 7.48 0.10
C ALA A 292 -1.17 7.19 1.16
N GLN A 293 -1.49 8.16 2.02
CA GLN A 293 -2.59 8.00 2.99
C GLN A 293 -3.91 7.68 2.28
N SER A 294 -4.73 6.81 2.88
CA SER A 294 -6.02 6.35 2.30
C SER A 294 -6.90 7.50 1.81
N PHE A 295 -7.12 8.50 2.65
CA PHE A 295 -7.96 9.63 2.28
C PHE A 295 -7.38 10.46 1.11
N LEU A 296 -6.06 10.49 0.92
CA LEU A 296 -5.45 11.17 -0.24
C LEU A 296 -5.74 10.38 -1.51
N ASN A 297 -5.57 9.06 -1.50
CA ASN A 297 -5.90 8.21 -2.62
C ASN A 297 -7.40 8.25 -2.98
N GLU A 298 -8.28 8.31 -1.97
CA GLU A 298 -9.73 8.33 -2.18
C GLU A 298 -10.27 9.67 -2.65
N ASN A 299 -9.85 10.77 -2.01
CA ASN A 299 -10.49 12.08 -2.16
C ASN A 299 -9.61 13.13 -2.88
N HIS A 300 -8.30 12.93 -2.90
CA HIS A 300 -7.32 13.91 -3.37
C HIS A 300 -6.24 13.26 -4.25
N ALA A 301 -6.64 12.32 -5.10
CA ALA A 301 -5.74 11.50 -5.90
C ALA A 301 -4.85 12.34 -6.83
N GLU A 302 -5.33 13.51 -7.25
CA GLU A 302 -4.59 14.50 -8.03
C GLU A 302 -3.34 15.02 -7.31
N GLU A 303 -3.38 15.14 -5.97
CA GLU A 303 -2.23 15.57 -5.19
C GLU A 303 -1.14 14.48 -5.18
N VAL A 304 -1.55 13.22 -5.01
CA VAL A 304 -0.65 12.06 -5.10
C VAL A 304 -0.05 11.96 -6.51
N VAL A 305 -0.88 12.14 -7.54
CA VAL A 305 -0.44 12.14 -8.94
C VAL A 305 0.54 13.28 -9.23
N SER A 306 0.35 14.46 -8.63
CA SER A 306 1.29 15.58 -8.79
C SER A 306 2.67 15.26 -8.21
N VAL A 307 2.72 14.55 -7.06
CA VAL A 307 3.99 14.02 -6.51
C VAL A 307 4.63 13.04 -7.48
N ILE A 308 3.86 12.06 -7.99
CA ILE A 308 4.36 11.06 -8.95
C ILE A 308 4.89 11.74 -10.22
N GLU A 309 4.15 12.69 -10.78
CA GLU A 309 4.56 13.45 -11.95
C GLU A 309 5.88 14.20 -11.71
N GLY A 310 6.03 14.80 -10.53
CA GLY A 310 7.28 15.41 -10.08
C GLY A 310 8.46 14.44 -10.10
N VAL A 311 8.26 13.21 -9.62
CA VAL A 311 9.29 12.16 -9.65
C VAL A 311 9.60 11.71 -11.07
N VAL A 312 8.58 11.46 -11.89
CA VAL A 312 8.74 11.00 -13.27
C VAL A 312 9.47 12.04 -14.12
N LYS A 313 9.14 13.32 -13.99
CA LYS A 313 9.82 14.41 -14.72
C LYS A 313 11.31 14.46 -14.37
N GLU A 314 11.63 14.58 -13.08
CA GLU A 314 13.01 14.66 -12.59
C GLU A 314 13.81 13.38 -12.87
N PHE A 315 13.15 12.23 -12.97
CA PHE A 315 13.81 10.98 -13.36
C PHE A 315 14.32 11.01 -14.80
N HIS A 316 13.54 11.58 -15.74
CA HIS A 316 13.86 11.64 -17.16
C HIS A 316 14.67 12.88 -17.58
N SER A 317 14.72 13.92 -16.75
CA SER A 317 15.45 15.17 -17.02
C SER A 317 16.96 15.10 -16.71
N GLY A 318 17.49 14.00 -16.19
CA GLY A 318 18.91 13.80 -15.90
C GLY A 318 19.39 12.43 -16.34
#